data_AF-B3SDE6-F1
#
_entry.id   AF-B3SDE6-F1
#
_cell.length_a   1.000
_cell.length_b   1.000
_cell.length_c   1.000
_cell.angle_alpha   90.00
_cell.angle_beta   90.00
_cell.angle_gamma   90.00
#
_symmetry.space_group_name_H-M   'P 1'
#
loop_
_entity.id
_entity.type
_entity.pdbx_description
1 polymer ?
#
loop_
_entity_poly.entity_id
_entity_poly.type
_entity_poly.pdbx_seq_one_letter_code
_entity_poly.pdbx_strand_id
1 'polypeptide(L)'
;MNSVATFFSNPTLVVDFQKLCGVQVLSNSSNDSIGNCTSDESSSNYPKKRRHGNNPAKKLKSRQDDPSVINYLITNRFLHALFHAGAFLCNEGFYVIVFPFLLFNIDQCAFRQGCYYWCLVMYIGQAAKDIIKQPRPPSPPVARLESRYDTEYGMPSTHAMMGTAMPFALFYSTYLRYEYPKWLGITIACSWTILVCLSRLYLGMHDLWQVIVGVLMTLPIVITGSLLMNDLDVWILSSPYSPVVILIVSIILVLLYPAPKDRWTSTRGDTTMILSGSVGACIGLWLQCRTLGRLPEEGFQFPRPISIPTLDSIAMAILRWTFVIIIIVPLRAVMKSIIFTILPLILPKSEVEPSKRAAVELPYRFINYGIIGFTVTYISPLLMRYLGIYGDGPYGQIQ
;
A
#
# COMPACT_ATOMS: atom_id res chain seq x y z
N MET A 1 24.25 21.31 -11.86
CA MET A 1 23.42 20.29 -11.17
C MET A 1 21.91 20.61 -11.15
N ASN A 2 21.46 21.87 -11.25
CA ASN A 2 20.01 22.19 -11.22
C ASN A 2 19.23 21.86 -12.50
N SER A 3 19.84 21.77 -13.68
CA SER A 3 19.11 21.59 -14.96
C SER A 3 18.36 20.24 -15.07
N VAL A 4 18.93 19.15 -14.55
CA VAL A 4 18.36 17.80 -14.68
C VAL A 4 17.14 17.60 -13.77
N ALA A 5 17.24 18.02 -12.50
CA ALA A 5 16.13 17.91 -11.55
C ALA A 5 14.94 18.79 -11.97
N THR A 6 15.20 20.01 -12.46
CA THR A 6 14.16 20.89 -12.99
C THR A 6 13.49 20.31 -14.22
N PHE A 7 14.25 19.65 -15.12
CA PHE A 7 13.67 18.98 -16.28
C PHE A 7 12.71 17.84 -15.88
N PHE A 8 13.15 16.94 -14.98
CA PHE A 8 12.33 15.80 -14.55
C PHE A 8 11.20 16.17 -13.59
N SER A 9 11.25 17.35 -12.97
CA SER A 9 10.16 17.88 -12.16
C SER A 9 9.12 18.64 -12.99
N ASN A 10 9.30 18.75 -14.31
CA ASN A 10 8.38 19.48 -15.17
C ASN A 10 7.02 18.76 -15.25
N PRO A 11 5.91 19.38 -14.81
CA PRO A 11 4.59 18.75 -14.83
C PRO A 11 4.10 18.41 -16.25
N THR A 12 4.64 19.02 -17.30
CA THR A 12 4.27 18.68 -18.69
C THR A 12 4.58 17.22 -19.02
N LEU A 13 5.66 16.65 -18.48
CA LEU A 13 6.00 15.24 -18.70
C LEU A 13 4.91 14.31 -18.17
N VAL A 14 4.32 14.64 -17.03
CA VAL A 14 3.20 13.88 -16.44
C VAL A 14 1.94 14.04 -17.28
N VAL A 15 1.64 15.26 -17.72
CA VAL A 15 0.50 15.54 -18.60
C VAL A 15 0.61 14.80 -19.93
N ASP A 16 1.78 14.81 -20.56
CA ASP A 16 2.02 14.14 -21.84
C ASP A 16 1.93 12.62 -21.69
N PHE A 17 2.43 12.07 -20.58
CA PHE A 17 2.25 10.66 -20.24
C PHE A 17 0.76 10.32 -20.01
N GLN A 18 0.02 11.14 -19.27
CA GLN A 18 -1.42 10.99 -19.05
C GLN A 18 -2.19 10.99 -20.38
N LYS A 19 -1.88 11.93 -21.28
CA LYS A 19 -2.46 12.01 -22.63
C LYS A 19 -2.14 10.76 -23.45
N LEU A 20 -0.89 10.31 -23.46
CA LEU A 20 -0.46 9.08 -24.14
C LEU A 20 -1.24 7.86 -23.64
N CYS A 21 -1.53 7.81 -22.34
CA CYS A 21 -2.32 6.74 -21.73
C CYS A 21 -3.84 6.95 -21.80
N GLY A 22 -4.32 7.97 -22.53
CA GLY A 22 -5.73 8.19 -22.80
C GLY A 22 -6.49 8.98 -21.74
N VAL A 23 -5.82 9.85 -20.99
CA VAL A 23 -6.46 10.83 -20.09
C VAL A 23 -6.50 12.18 -20.79
N GLN A 24 -7.70 12.70 -21.05
CA GLN A 24 -7.92 13.99 -21.67
C GLN A 24 -8.56 14.95 -20.66
N VAL A 25 -7.87 16.05 -20.35
CA VAL A 25 -8.43 17.11 -19.51
C VAL A 25 -9.44 17.92 -20.35
N LEU A 26 -10.68 17.99 -19.87
CA LEU A 26 -11.72 18.83 -20.44
C LEU A 26 -11.52 20.24 -19.87
N SER A 27 -11.06 21.19 -20.69
CA SER A 27 -11.12 22.60 -20.32
C SER A 27 -12.58 23.04 -20.26
N ASN A 28 -12.99 23.73 -19.19
CA ASN A 28 -14.23 24.50 -19.16
C ASN A 28 -14.09 25.70 -20.10
N SER A 29 -14.03 25.45 -21.41
CA SER A 29 -14.00 26.46 -22.47
C SER A 29 -15.24 26.31 -23.32
N SER A 30 -16.40 26.64 -22.74
CA SER A 30 -17.65 26.82 -23.47
C SER A 30 -18.69 27.50 -22.58
N ASN A 31 -18.45 28.77 -22.25
CA ASN A 31 -19.52 29.72 -21.93
C ASN A 31 -19.35 31.10 -22.59
N ASP A 32 -18.24 31.36 -23.29
CA ASP A 32 -18.06 32.59 -24.08
C ASP A 32 -18.34 32.35 -25.57
N SER A 33 -19.58 31.98 -25.89
CA SER A 33 -20.12 32.10 -27.26
C SER A 33 -21.62 31.82 -27.31
N ILE A 34 -22.43 32.62 -26.63
CA ILE A 34 -23.78 32.88 -27.10
C ILE A 34 -23.90 34.40 -27.22
N GLY A 35 -23.86 34.85 -28.47
CA GLY A 35 -23.90 36.25 -28.84
C GLY A 35 -25.18 36.94 -28.38
N ASN A 36 -25.00 38.24 -28.12
CA ASN A 36 -26.05 39.24 -28.14
C ASN A 36 -27.03 39.02 -29.30
N CYS A 37 -28.30 38.81 -28.96
CA CYS A 37 -29.44 39.38 -29.67
C CYS A 37 -30.55 39.66 -28.65
N THR A 38 -30.76 40.94 -28.38
CA THR A 38 -32.02 41.60 -27.98
C THR A 38 -33.14 41.18 -28.96
N SER A 39 -34.44 41.11 -28.68
CA SER A 39 -35.30 41.76 -27.68
C SER A 39 -36.71 41.15 -27.81
N ASP A 40 -37.47 41.19 -26.70
CA ASP A 40 -38.92 41.41 -26.59
C ASP A 40 -40.00 40.33 -26.90
N GLU A 41 -40.99 40.39 -25.98
CA GLU A 41 -42.41 40.00 -26.02
C GLU A 41 -42.88 38.57 -25.66
N SER A 42 -43.30 38.45 -24.40
CA SER A 42 -44.58 37.92 -23.89
C SER A 42 -45.48 37.06 -24.79
N SER A 43 -45.80 35.83 -24.35
CA SER A 43 -47.14 35.43 -23.84
C SER A 43 -47.37 33.89 -23.77
N SER A 44 -47.93 33.50 -22.62
CA SER A 44 -48.84 32.38 -22.26
C SER A 44 -48.94 31.02 -23.01
N ASN A 45 -49.27 30.02 -22.16
CA ASN A 45 -50.05 28.77 -22.36
C ASN A 45 -49.34 27.41 -22.58
N TYR A 46 -49.48 26.57 -21.55
CA TYR A 46 -49.33 25.09 -21.51
C TYR A 46 -50.31 24.34 -22.46
N PRO A 47 -50.31 22.98 -22.53
CA PRO A 47 -49.22 21.99 -22.58
C PRO A 47 -49.44 20.95 -23.71
N LYS A 48 -48.42 20.15 -24.12
CA LYS A 48 -48.68 18.83 -24.75
C LYS A 48 -47.50 17.84 -24.77
N LYS A 49 -47.75 16.71 -24.08
CA LYS A 49 -47.43 15.30 -24.39
C LYS A 49 -46.04 14.90 -24.92
N ARG A 50 -45.29 14.27 -23.98
CA ARG A 50 -44.59 12.98 -24.05
C ARG A 50 -44.59 12.26 -25.42
N ARG A 51 -43.39 12.04 -25.96
CA ARG A 51 -43.04 10.80 -26.69
C ARG A 51 -41.66 10.30 -26.26
N HIS A 52 -41.63 9.00 -25.98
CA HIS A 52 -40.48 8.17 -25.63
C HIS A 52 -39.43 8.15 -26.76
N GLY A 53 -38.17 8.35 -26.39
CA GLY A 53 -37.00 7.97 -27.19
C GLY A 53 -35.94 7.43 -26.24
N ASN A 54 -35.79 6.11 -26.20
CA ASN A 54 -34.80 5.40 -25.40
C ASN A 54 -33.39 5.64 -25.96
N ASN A 55 -32.49 6.22 -25.18
CA ASN A 55 -31.05 6.08 -25.33
C ASN A 55 -30.41 6.06 -23.92
N PRO A 56 -29.61 5.05 -23.55
CA PRO A 56 -29.04 4.95 -22.22
C PRO A 56 -27.74 5.77 -22.13
N ALA A 57 -27.85 7.09 -22.07
CA ALA A 57 -26.74 7.94 -21.64
C ALA A 57 -26.62 7.85 -20.11
N LYS A 58 -25.67 7.04 -19.63
CA LYS A 58 -25.39 6.87 -18.19
C LYS A 58 -24.87 8.18 -17.58
N LYS A 59 -25.78 8.89 -16.90
CA LYS A 59 -25.64 9.63 -15.63
C LYS A 59 -24.24 10.20 -15.33
N LEU A 60 -23.99 11.43 -15.79
CA LEU A 60 -23.10 12.35 -15.09
C LEU A 60 -23.72 12.68 -13.72
N LYS A 61 -23.03 12.35 -12.63
CA LYS A 61 -23.27 12.99 -11.33
C LYS A 61 -22.50 14.32 -11.37
N SER A 62 -23.15 15.39 -11.77
CA SER A 62 -22.64 16.74 -11.53
C SER A 62 -22.72 17.01 -10.02
N ARG A 63 -21.56 17.01 -9.38
CA ARG A 63 -21.36 17.61 -8.05
C ARG A 63 -20.97 19.06 -8.32
N GLN A 64 -21.63 19.99 -7.65
CA GLN A 64 -21.50 21.45 -7.80
C GLN A 64 -20.08 21.93 -8.12
N ASP A 65 -20.01 22.83 -9.10
CA ASP A 65 -18.81 23.45 -9.65
C ASP A 65 -17.96 24.13 -8.57
N ASP A 66 -16.87 23.46 -8.20
CA ASP A 66 -15.70 24.08 -7.61
C ASP A 66 -14.72 24.33 -8.79
N PRO A 67 -14.32 25.57 -9.09
CA PRO A 67 -13.48 25.91 -10.25
C PRO A 67 -12.08 25.26 -10.21
N SER A 68 -11.74 24.55 -9.14
CA SER A 68 -10.52 23.76 -8.97
C SER A 68 -10.61 22.31 -9.46
N VAL A 69 -11.81 21.80 -9.80
CA VAL A 69 -12.00 20.39 -10.20
C VAL A 69 -11.86 20.25 -11.71
N ILE A 70 -10.72 19.73 -12.13
CA ILE A 70 -10.46 19.38 -13.53
C ILE A 70 -11.33 18.18 -13.91
N ASN A 71 -12.24 18.39 -14.87
CA ASN A 71 -12.96 17.29 -15.49
C ASN A 71 -12.02 16.57 -16.48
N TYR A 72 -12.02 15.24 -16.47
CA TYR A 72 -11.20 14.44 -17.38
C TYR A 72 -12.02 13.32 -18.02
N LEU A 73 -11.65 12.97 -19.25
CA LEU A 73 -12.19 11.85 -20.01
C LEU A 73 -11.14 10.75 -20.13
N ILE A 74 -11.54 9.52 -19.82
CA ILE A 74 -10.69 8.32 -19.96
C ILE A 74 -11.06 7.61 -21.25
N THR A 75 -10.17 7.61 -22.24
CA THR A 75 -10.35 6.94 -23.52
C THR A 75 -9.86 5.49 -23.46
N ASN A 76 -8.71 5.23 -22.84
CA ASN A 76 -8.13 3.89 -22.72
C ASN A 76 -8.45 3.24 -21.37
N ARG A 77 -9.50 2.41 -21.34
CA ARG A 77 -9.95 1.72 -20.12
C ARG A 77 -8.99 0.62 -19.65
N PHE A 78 -8.28 -0.03 -20.57
CA PHE A 78 -7.32 -1.08 -20.21
C PHE A 78 -6.15 -0.51 -19.43
N LEU A 79 -5.51 0.55 -19.95
CA LEU A 79 -4.42 1.21 -19.26
C LEU A 79 -4.87 1.83 -17.93
N HIS A 80 -6.07 2.41 -17.90
CA HIS A 80 -6.67 2.89 -16.66
C HIS A 80 -6.75 1.77 -15.60
N ALA A 81 -7.30 0.61 -15.95
CA ALA A 81 -7.37 -0.53 -15.04
C ALA A 81 -5.96 -1.04 -14.65
N LEU A 82 -5.03 -1.13 -15.61
CA LEU A 82 -3.67 -1.59 -15.39
C LEU A 82 -2.91 -0.70 -14.39
N PHE A 83 -3.00 0.63 -14.53
CA PHE A 83 -2.32 1.55 -13.63
C PHE A 83 -2.99 1.63 -12.26
N HIS A 84 -4.33 1.53 -12.18
CA HIS A 84 -4.99 1.37 -10.88
C HIS A 84 -4.59 0.06 -10.19
N ALA A 85 -4.43 -1.04 -10.94
CA ALA A 85 -3.90 -2.29 -10.40
C ALA A 85 -2.44 -2.14 -9.95
N GLY A 86 -1.60 -1.47 -10.74
CA GLY A 86 -0.21 -1.15 -10.37
C GLY A 86 -0.13 -0.36 -9.06
N ALA A 87 -0.94 0.68 -8.90
CA ALA A 87 -0.99 1.45 -7.65
C ALA A 87 -1.51 0.61 -6.47
N PHE A 88 -2.45 -0.32 -6.72
CA PHE A 88 -2.96 -1.23 -5.70
C PHE A 88 -1.88 -2.16 -5.13
N LEU A 89 -0.89 -2.59 -5.92
CA LEU A 89 0.22 -3.46 -5.48
C LEU A 89 1.05 -2.90 -4.31
N CYS A 90 0.98 -1.59 -4.05
CA CYS A 90 1.68 -0.95 -2.92
C CYS A 90 0.74 -0.39 -1.85
N ASN A 91 -0.57 -0.63 -1.99
CA ASN A 91 -1.54 -0.21 -0.98
C ASN A 91 -1.63 -1.24 0.15
N GLU A 92 -1.97 -0.77 1.35
CA GLU A 92 -2.16 -1.62 2.54
C GLU A 92 -3.13 -2.79 2.30
N GLY A 93 -4.20 -2.56 1.52
CA GLY A 93 -5.19 -3.59 1.19
C GLY A 93 -4.60 -4.79 0.43
N PHE A 94 -3.60 -4.55 -0.42
CA PHE A 94 -2.89 -5.62 -1.13
C PHE A 94 -2.09 -6.48 -0.16
N TYR A 95 -1.35 -5.86 0.76
CA TYR A 95 -0.54 -6.59 1.73
C TYR A 95 -1.38 -7.39 2.72
N VAL A 96 -2.55 -6.90 3.13
CA VAL A 96 -3.51 -7.69 3.95
C VAL A 96 -3.96 -8.97 3.24
N ILE A 97 -3.99 -9.00 1.91
CA ILE A 97 -4.33 -10.18 1.12
C ILE A 97 -3.12 -11.08 0.89
N VAL A 98 -2.01 -10.51 0.43
CA VAL A 98 -0.85 -11.27 -0.04
C VAL A 98 0.00 -11.81 1.11
N PHE A 99 0.11 -11.11 2.23
CA PHE A 99 0.95 -11.56 3.34
C PHE A 99 0.46 -12.87 3.98
N PRO A 100 -0.84 -13.03 4.29
CA PRO A 100 -1.38 -14.34 4.68
C PRO A 100 -1.10 -15.41 3.62
N PHE A 101 -1.27 -15.08 2.34
CA PHE A 101 -1.00 -16.04 1.27
C PHE A 101 0.46 -16.50 1.26
N LEU A 102 1.42 -15.56 1.39
CA LEU A 102 2.83 -15.89 1.49
C LEU A 102 3.13 -16.77 2.71
N LEU A 103 2.60 -16.39 3.88
CA LEU A 103 2.83 -17.07 5.15
C LEU A 103 2.32 -18.52 5.15
N PHE A 104 1.12 -18.76 4.61
CA PHE A 104 0.45 -20.06 4.72
C PHE A 104 0.64 -20.97 3.50
N ASN A 105 0.95 -20.41 2.33
CA ASN A 105 0.93 -21.17 1.07
C ASN A 105 2.26 -21.17 0.30
N ILE A 106 3.18 -20.22 0.55
CA ILE A 106 4.42 -20.11 -0.22
C ILE A 106 5.65 -20.37 0.65
N ASP A 107 6.05 -19.39 1.46
CA ASP A 107 7.28 -19.44 2.25
C ASP A 107 7.18 -18.45 3.42
N GLN A 108 7.34 -18.94 4.65
CA GLN A 108 7.31 -18.09 5.84
C GLN A 108 8.47 -17.07 5.84
N CYS A 109 9.64 -17.44 5.30
CA CYS A 109 10.76 -16.51 5.14
C CYS A 109 10.41 -15.39 4.16
N ALA A 110 9.74 -15.70 3.04
CA ALA A 110 9.30 -14.66 2.11
C ALA A 110 8.31 -13.67 2.75
N PHE A 111 7.40 -14.17 3.60
CA PHE A 111 6.55 -13.32 4.42
C PHE A 111 7.36 -12.42 5.38
N ARG A 112 8.27 -13.01 6.17
CA ARG A 112 9.09 -12.27 7.16
C ARG A 112 9.97 -11.21 6.51
N GLN A 113 10.70 -11.58 5.45
CA GLN A 113 11.50 -10.66 4.65
C GLN A 113 10.62 -9.53 4.08
N GLY A 114 9.44 -9.87 3.54
CA GLY A 114 8.44 -8.89 3.11
C GLY A 114 8.05 -7.89 4.21
N CYS A 115 7.77 -8.37 5.42
CA CYS A 115 7.46 -7.51 6.57
C CYS A 115 8.62 -6.58 6.94
N TYR A 116 9.87 -7.08 6.96
CA TYR A 116 11.04 -6.27 7.31
C TYR A 116 11.28 -5.15 6.31
N TYR A 117 11.28 -5.46 5.02
CA TYR A 117 11.42 -4.46 3.97
C TYR A 117 10.25 -3.48 3.98
N TRP A 118 9.02 -3.95 4.22
CA TRP A 118 7.86 -3.06 4.31
C TRP A 118 8.00 -2.04 5.45
N CYS A 119 8.42 -2.49 6.64
CA CYS A 119 8.70 -1.59 7.75
C CYS A 119 9.78 -0.57 7.45
N LEU A 120 10.94 -1.04 7.00
CA LEU A 120 12.12 -0.21 6.84
C LEU A 120 11.89 0.83 5.74
N VAL A 121 11.34 0.43 4.59
CA VAL A 121 11.07 1.33 3.47
C VAL A 121 9.96 2.32 3.80
N MET A 122 8.88 1.89 4.45
CA MET A 122 7.79 2.81 4.81
C MET A 122 8.22 3.79 5.89
N TYR A 123 8.99 3.35 6.89
CA TYR A 123 9.53 4.26 7.89
C TYR A 123 10.46 5.31 7.27
N ILE A 124 11.49 4.87 6.54
CA ILE A 124 12.46 5.79 5.92
C ILE A 124 11.78 6.69 4.89
N GLY A 125 10.94 6.14 4.02
CA GLY A 125 10.29 6.88 2.94
C GLY A 125 9.27 7.90 3.45
N GLN A 126 8.42 7.53 4.41
CA GLN A 126 7.43 8.45 4.98
C GLN A 126 8.11 9.52 5.85
N ALA A 127 9.13 9.16 6.64
CA ALA A 127 9.93 10.13 7.39
C ALA A 127 10.65 11.11 6.44
N ALA A 128 11.22 10.61 5.33
CA ALA A 128 11.87 11.45 4.32
C ALA A 128 10.88 12.43 3.69
N LYS A 129 9.63 12.03 3.42
CA LYS A 129 8.58 12.95 2.95
C LYS A 129 8.36 14.13 3.87
N ASP A 130 8.25 13.85 5.17
CA ASP A 130 7.96 14.85 6.18
C ASP A 130 9.16 15.75 6.52
N ILE A 131 10.38 15.30 6.21
CA ILE A 131 11.61 16.10 6.27
C ILE A 131 11.77 16.98 5.03
N ILE A 132 11.65 16.39 3.83
CA ILE A 132 11.90 17.06 2.54
C ILE A 132 10.78 18.03 2.19
N LYS A 133 9.53 17.68 2.51
CA LYS A 133 8.34 18.51 2.32
C LYS A 133 8.09 19.01 0.90
N GLN A 134 8.62 18.32 -0.12
CA GLN A 134 8.39 18.71 -1.50
C GLN A 134 6.91 18.49 -1.88
N PRO A 135 6.21 19.49 -2.45
CA PRO A 135 4.83 19.32 -2.87
C PRO A 135 4.72 18.35 -4.05
N ARG A 136 3.53 17.77 -4.22
CA ARG A 136 3.17 16.99 -5.40
C ARG A 136 3.05 17.91 -6.64
N PRO A 137 3.05 17.35 -7.87
CA PRO A 137 2.87 18.17 -9.07
C PRO A 137 1.55 18.97 -9.03
N PRO A 138 1.55 20.20 -9.57
CA PRO A 138 0.39 21.08 -9.56
C PRO A 138 -0.75 20.49 -10.41
N SER A 139 -1.98 20.64 -9.89
CA SER A 139 -3.22 20.24 -10.53
C SER A 139 -4.18 21.43 -10.43
N PRO A 140 -4.45 22.17 -11.53
CA PRO A 140 -3.97 21.98 -12.91
C PRO A 140 -2.46 22.26 -13.12
N PRO A 141 -1.82 21.72 -14.18
CA PRO A 141 -2.40 21.03 -15.35
C PRO A 141 -2.52 19.50 -15.24
N VAL A 142 -1.92 18.86 -14.23
CA VAL A 142 -1.96 17.40 -14.06
C VAL A 142 -3.34 16.95 -13.59
N ALA A 143 -3.90 15.89 -14.16
CA ALA A 143 -5.17 15.33 -13.70
C ALA A 143 -4.97 14.46 -12.46
N ARG A 144 -5.72 14.72 -11.38
CA ARG A 144 -5.69 13.92 -10.15
C ARG A 144 -6.71 12.79 -10.21
N LEU A 145 -6.22 11.56 -10.38
CA LEU A 145 -7.06 10.35 -10.46
C LEU A 145 -7.18 9.60 -9.12
N GLU A 146 -6.35 9.96 -8.13
CA GLU A 146 -6.37 9.38 -6.79
C GLU A 146 -6.33 10.48 -5.73
N SER A 147 -7.35 10.57 -4.87
CA SER A 147 -7.42 11.62 -3.83
C SER A 147 -6.90 11.20 -2.45
N ARG A 148 -6.72 9.89 -2.23
CA ARG A 148 -6.42 9.31 -0.90
C ARG A 148 -5.17 9.91 -0.26
N TYR A 149 -4.18 10.29 -1.06
CA TYR A 149 -2.86 10.71 -0.59
C TYR A 149 -2.53 12.18 -0.92
N ASP A 150 -3.52 13.00 -1.29
CA ASP A 150 -3.31 14.41 -1.64
C ASP A 150 -2.84 15.27 -0.46
N THR A 151 -3.09 14.80 0.77
CA THR A 151 -2.64 15.49 1.99
C THR A 151 -1.15 15.28 2.28
N GLU A 152 -0.48 14.33 1.62
CA GLU A 152 0.93 14.00 1.82
C GLU A 152 1.86 14.74 0.88
N TYR A 153 3.12 14.91 1.29
CA TYR A 153 4.20 15.38 0.44
C TYR A 153 4.55 14.37 -0.67
N GLY A 154 5.14 14.88 -1.75
CA GLY A 154 5.41 14.13 -2.98
C GLY A 154 6.76 13.42 -3.01
N MET A 155 7.83 13.97 -2.42
CA MET A 155 9.17 13.38 -2.49
C MET A 155 9.59 12.74 -1.15
N PRO A 156 10.12 11.50 -1.14
CA PRO A 156 10.16 10.54 -2.25
C PRO A 156 8.81 9.85 -2.49
N SER A 157 8.65 9.26 -3.69
CA SER A 157 7.51 8.38 -3.97
C SER A 157 7.63 7.07 -3.18
N THR A 158 6.91 6.96 -2.06
CA THR A 158 6.88 5.74 -1.22
C THR A 158 6.30 4.53 -1.96
N HIS A 159 5.38 4.74 -2.90
CA HIS A 159 4.91 3.68 -3.79
C HIS A 159 6.03 3.19 -4.71
N ALA A 160 6.83 4.09 -5.29
CA ALA A 160 7.98 3.67 -6.10
C ALA A 160 9.02 2.94 -5.23
N MET A 161 9.24 3.41 -4.00
CA MET A 161 10.15 2.76 -3.06
C MET A 161 9.69 1.33 -2.73
N MET A 162 8.46 1.16 -2.26
CA MET A 162 7.90 -0.15 -1.94
C MET A 162 7.74 -1.05 -3.16
N GLY A 163 7.33 -0.48 -4.30
CA GLY A 163 7.19 -1.17 -5.57
C GLY A 163 8.51 -1.65 -6.15
N THR A 164 9.63 -1.09 -5.68
CA THR A 164 10.98 -1.60 -5.95
C THR A 164 11.41 -2.61 -4.88
N ALA A 165 11.37 -2.23 -3.60
CA ALA A 165 11.91 -3.06 -2.52
C ALA A 165 11.21 -4.42 -2.40
N MET A 166 9.88 -4.44 -2.45
CA MET A 166 9.09 -5.65 -2.20
C MET A 166 9.38 -6.78 -3.20
N PRO A 167 9.28 -6.57 -4.52
CA PRO A 167 9.55 -7.66 -5.45
C PRO A 167 11.02 -8.12 -5.42
N PHE A 168 11.98 -7.22 -5.20
CA PHE A 168 13.38 -7.60 -5.06
C PHE A 168 13.65 -8.37 -3.75
N ALA A 169 12.98 -8.03 -2.66
CA ALA A 169 13.02 -8.79 -1.41
C ALA A 169 12.43 -10.20 -1.55
N LEU A 170 11.32 -10.35 -2.28
CA LEU A 170 10.71 -11.65 -2.60
C LEU A 170 11.60 -12.48 -3.53
N PHE A 171 12.23 -11.84 -4.52
CA PHE A 171 13.20 -12.50 -5.39
C PHE A 171 14.40 -13.00 -4.58
N TYR A 172 14.98 -12.14 -3.74
CA TYR A 172 16.12 -12.49 -2.89
C TYR A 172 15.78 -13.62 -1.90
N SER A 173 14.63 -13.55 -1.23
CA SER A 173 14.22 -14.58 -0.26
C SER A 173 14.02 -15.94 -0.91
N THR A 174 13.64 -16.00 -2.19
CA THR A 174 13.47 -17.25 -2.94
C THR A 174 14.73 -17.68 -3.70
N TYR A 175 15.75 -16.82 -3.81
CA TYR A 175 16.89 -17.01 -4.72
C TYR A 175 17.69 -18.29 -4.44
N LEU A 176 18.02 -18.57 -3.18
CA LEU A 176 18.73 -19.80 -2.78
C LEU A 176 17.80 -20.93 -2.32
N ARG A 177 16.49 -20.65 -2.20
CA ARG A 177 15.52 -21.60 -1.64
C ARG A 177 14.79 -22.41 -2.70
N TYR A 178 14.64 -21.89 -3.91
CA TYR A 178 13.89 -22.55 -4.97
C TYR A 178 14.67 -22.63 -6.30
N GLU A 179 14.50 -23.74 -7.00
CA GLU A 179 15.04 -23.97 -8.34
C GLU A 179 14.10 -23.38 -9.39
N TYR A 180 14.51 -22.25 -9.96
CA TYR A 180 13.83 -21.60 -11.08
C TYR A 180 14.81 -20.71 -11.84
N PRO A 181 14.53 -20.39 -13.12
CA PRO A 181 15.36 -19.50 -13.91
C PRO A 181 15.45 -18.12 -13.26
N LYS A 182 16.65 -17.71 -12.81
CA LYS A 182 16.83 -16.46 -12.06
C LYS A 182 16.49 -15.21 -12.88
N TRP A 183 16.68 -15.27 -14.20
CA TRP A 183 16.26 -14.22 -15.11
C TRP A 183 14.74 -13.96 -15.04
N LEU A 184 13.92 -14.99 -14.82
CA LEU A 184 12.47 -14.84 -14.68
C LEU A 184 12.11 -14.03 -13.42
N GLY A 185 12.76 -14.32 -12.29
CA GLY A 185 12.56 -13.58 -11.05
C GLY A 185 12.95 -12.11 -11.18
N ILE A 186 14.08 -11.82 -11.84
CA ILE A 186 14.51 -10.45 -12.14
C ILE A 186 13.51 -9.75 -13.06
N THR A 187 13.04 -10.41 -14.12
CA THR A 187 12.04 -9.84 -15.04
C THR A 187 10.74 -9.51 -14.33
N ILE A 188 10.25 -10.39 -13.44
CA ILE A 188 9.05 -10.12 -12.63
C ILE A 188 9.28 -8.91 -11.72
N ALA A 189 10.44 -8.84 -11.05
CA ALA A 189 10.73 -7.74 -10.14
C ALA A 189 10.86 -6.40 -10.85
N CYS A 190 11.54 -6.36 -12.00
CA CYS A 190 11.62 -5.18 -12.85
C CYS A 190 10.24 -4.78 -13.40
N SER A 191 9.44 -5.74 -13.85
CA SER A 191 8.10 -5.49 -14.39
C SER A 191 7.16 -4.90 -13.32
N TRP A 192 7.19 -5.44 -12.11
CA TRP A 192 6.46 -4.90 -10.96
C TRP A 192 6.90 -3.46 -10.68
N THR A 193 8.21 -3.24 -10.58
CA THR A 193 8.79 -1.92 -10.29
C THR A 193 8.33 -0.88 -11.33
N ILE A 194 8.47 -1.21 -12.61
CA ILE A 194 8.07 -0.34 -13.72
C ILE A 194 6.57 -0.06 -13.67
N LEU A 195 5.74 -1.10 -13.51
CA LEU A 195 4.28 -0.95 -13.45
C LEU A 195 3.86 0.00 -12.32
N VAL A 196 4.43 -0.14 -11.12
CA VAL A 196 4.14 0.74 -10.00
C VAL A 196 4.63 2.16 -10.28
N CYS A 197 5.85 2.34 -10.77
CA CYS A 197 6.41 3.66 -11.07
C CYS A 197 5.55 4.41 -12.09
N LEU A 198 5.17 3.77 -13.19
CA LEU A 198 4.30 4.34 -14.22
C LEU A 198 2.90 4.66 -13.67
N SER A 199 2.36 3.84 -12.76
CA SER A 199 1.07 4.13 -12.14
C SER A 199 1.06 5.45 -11.36
N ARG A 200 2.18 5.86 -10.76
CA ARG A 200 2.27 7.11 -9.99
C ARG A 200 2.25 8.35 -10.87
N LEU A 201 2.84 8.25 -12.06
CA LEU A 201 2.76 9.26 -13.11
C LEU A 201 1.34 9.30 -13.68
N TYR A 202 0.77 8.15 -14.00
CA TYR A 202 -0.59 8.06 -14.56
C TYR A 202 -1.65 8.68 -13.64
N LEU A 203 -1.60 8.36 -12.35
CA LEU A 203 -2.57 8.87 -11.37
C LEU A 203 -2.37 10.35 -11.02
N GLY A 204 -1.31 10.99 -11.54
CA GLY A 204 -1.00 12.39 -11.30
C GLY A 204 -0.53 12.68 -9.87
N MET A 205 0.01 11.67 -9.18
CA MET A 205 0.38 11.79 -7.77
C MET A 205 1.83 12.24 -7.57
N HIS A 206 2.69 11.95 -8.55
CA HIS A 206 4.11 12.27 -8.49
C HIS A 206 4.61 12.76 -9.85
N ASP A 207 5.62 13.64 -9.81
CA ASP A 207 6.43 13.95 -10.99
C ASP A 207 7.49 12.84 -11.22
N LEU A 208 8.19 12.90 -12.36
CA LEU A 208 9.17 11.87 -12.72
C LEU A 208 10.39 11.91 -11.78
N TRP A 209 10.80 13.10 -11.32
CA TRP A 209 11.90 13.26 -10.37
C TRP A 209 11.62 12.55 -9.03
N GLN A 210 10.43 12.72 -8.48
CA GLN A 210 9.98 12.09 -7.23
C GLN A 210 9.98 10.56 -7.31
N VAL A 211 9.66 10.01 -8.48
CA VAL A 211 9.71 8.57 -8.75
C VAL A 211 11.15 8.08 -8.84
N ILE A 212 12.00 8.76 -9.60
CA ILE A 212 13.44 8.43 -9.74
C ILE A 212 14.12 8.44 -8.38
N VAL A 213 13.92 9.49 -7.58
CA VAL A 213 14.49 9.59 -6.23
C VAL A 213 14.00 8.45 -5.35
N GLY A 214 12.72 8.07 -5.42
CA GLY A 214 12.18 6.92 -4.69
C GLY A 214 12.89 5.61 -5.05
N VAL A 215 13.08 5.33 -6.34
CA VAL A 215 13.82 4.14 -6.79
C VAL A 215 15.27 4.18 -6.30
N LEU A 216 15.97 5.30 -6.47
CA LEU A 216 17.36 5.46 -6.05
C LEU A 216 17.55 5.32 -4.54
N MET A 217 16.64 5.89 -3.73
CA MET A 217 16.66 5.73 -2.27
C MET A 217 16.45 4.28 -1.82
N THR A 218 15.85 3.44 -2.67
CA THR A 218 15.59 2.03 -2.36
C THR A 218 16.80 1.13 -2.59
N LEU A 219 17.70 1.49 -3.51
CA LEU A 219 18.90 0.70 -3.78
C LEU A 219 19.76 0.42 -2.54
N PRO A 220 20.18 1.42 -1.72
CA PRO A 220 20.96 1.15 -0.52
C PRO A 220 20.18 0.33 0.52
N ILE A 221 18.85 0.48 0.57
CA ILE A 221 17.97 -0.29 1.46
C ILE A 221 18.00 -1.78 1.06
N VAL A 222 17.82 -2.09 -0.21
CA VAL A 222 17.83 -3.47 -0.74
C VAL A 222 19.21 -4.10 -0.61
N ILE A 223 20.28 -3.34 -0.89
CA ILE A 223 21.67 -3.83 -0.74
C ILE A 223 21.98 -4.11 0.73
N THR A 224 21.67 -3.19 1.64
CA THR A 224 21.95 -3.40 3.07
C THR A 224 21.09 -4.53 3.63
N GLY A 225 19.82 -4.59 3.21
CA GLY A 225 18.91 -5.64 3.64
C GLY A 225 19.34 -7.02 3.15
N SER A 226 19.86 -7.15 1.93
CA SER A 226 20.36 -8.44 1.42
C SER A 226 21.62 -8.95 2.14
N LEU A 227 22.31 -8.08 2.87
CA LEU A 227 23.46 -8.44 3.70
C LEU A 227 23.06 -8.79 5.14
N LEU A 228 22.06 -8.11 5.71
CA LEU A 228 21.77 -8.16 7.16
C LEU A 228 20.47 -8.86 7.54
N MET A 229 19.49 -8.95 6.63
CA MET A 229 18.12 -9.37 7.01
C MET A 229 18.02 -10.86 7.35
N ASN A 230 18.92 -11.72 6.85
CA ASN A 230 18.93 -13.14 7.22
C ASN A 230 19.40 -13.32 8.67
N ASP A 231 20.46 -12.62 9.08
CA ASP A 231 20.96 -12.67 10.45
C ASP A 231 19.95 -12.07 11.44
N LEU A 232 19.31 -10.96 11.03
CA LEU A 232 18.23 -10.35 11.79
C LEU A 232 17.05 -11.33 11.96
N ASP A 233 16.64 -12.03 10.90
CA ASP A 233 15.54 -12.99 10.91
C ASP A 233 15.81 -14.13 11.90
N VAL A 234 17.01 -14.75 11.81
CA VAL A 234 17.43 -15.81 12.73
C VAL A 234 17.45 -15.31 14.16
N TRP A 235 18.00 -14.12 14.41
CA TRP A 235 18.03 -13.54 15.76
C TRP A 235 16.62 -13.23 16.29
N ILE A 236 15.72 -12.70 15.45
CA ILE A 236 14.33 -12.42 15.83
C ILE A 236 13.61 -13.71 16.24
N LEU A 237 13.82 -14.82 15.52
CA LEU A 237 13.12 -16.07 15.82
C LEU A 237 13.72 -16.86 16.99
N SER A 238 15.05 -16.80 17.18
CA SER A 238 15.76 -17.66 18.15
C SER A 238 15.97 -17.00 19.53
N SER A 239 16.24 -15.70 19.57
CA SER A 239 16.63 -15.00 20.80
C SER A 239 15.45 -14.84 21.76
N PRO A 240 15.59 -15.14 23.07
CA PRO A 240 14.51 -14.90 24.04
C PRO A 240 14.24 -13.41 24.27
N TYR A 241 15.20 -12.53 23.95
CA TYR A 241 15.07 -11.09 24.14
C TYR A 241 14.47 -10.36 22.94
N SER A 242 14.39 -11.01 21.78
CA SER A 242 13.94 -10.35 20.55
C SER A 242 12.55 -9.71 20.66
N PRO A 243 11.51 -10.30 21.30
CA PRO A 243 10.18 -9.69 21.35
C PRO A 243 10.17 -8.35 22.07
N VAL A 244 10.94 -8.24 23.15
CA VAL A 244 11.05 -7.02 23.96
C VAL A 244 11.84 -5.97 23.20
N VAL A 245 12.96 -6.34 22.58
CA VAL A 245 13.80 -5.40 21.83
C VAL A 245 13.05 -4.83 20.63
N ILE A 246 12.42 -5.65 19.79
CA ILE A 246 11.70 -5.16 18.60
C ILE A 246 10.50 -4.28 18.97
N LEU A 247 9.85 -4.56 20.11
CA LEU A 247 8.75 -3.75 20.64
C LEU A 247 9.27 -2.37 21.08
N ILE A 248 10.32 -2.33 21.90
CA ILE A 248 10.92 -1.09 22.40
C ILE A 248 11.45 -0.25 21.24
N VAL A 249 12.22 -0.85 20.33
CA VAL A 249 12.76 -0.16 19.14
C VAL A 249 11.64 0.44 18.31
N SER A 250 10.55 -0.29 18.07
CA SER A 250 9.43 0.21 17.28
C SER A 250 8.68 1.35 17.97
N ILE A 251 8.51 1.30 19.30
CA ILE A 251 7.94 2.41 20.07
C ILE A 251 8.85 3.65 19.96
N ILE A 252 10.17 3.48 20.14
CA ILE A 252 11.15 4.57 20.00
C ILE A 252 11.06 5.18 18.59
N LEU A 253 11.01 4.37 17.54
CA LEU A 253 10.87 4.86 16.16
C LEU A 253 9.58 5.68 15.97
N VAL A 254 8.44 5.25 16.52
CA VAL A 254 7.17 6.02 16.46
C VAL A 254 7.27 7.35 17.21
N LEU A 255 8.01 7.39 18.33
CA LEU A 255 8.23 8.59 19.13
C LEU A 255 9.18 9.57 18.45
N LEU A 256 10.27 9.06 17.84
CA LEU A 256 11.29 9.85 17.14
C LEU A 256 10.88 10.25 15.71
N TYR A 257 9.72 9.78 15.22
CA TYR A 257 9.25 10.08 13.88
C TYR A 257 9.17 11.60 13.63
N PRO A 258 9.77 12.12 12.53
CA PRO A 258 9.93 13.56 12.27
C PRO A 258 8.64 14.18 11.71
N ALA A 259 7.59 14.24 12.54
CA ALA A 259 6.30 14.76 12.12
C ALA A 259 6.33 16.28 11.83
N PRO A 260 5.71 16.76 10.74
CA PRO A 260 5.61 18.18 10.45
C PRO A 260 4.68 18.86 11.48
N LYS A 261 5.10 20.01 12.00
CA LYS A 261 4.31 20.79 12.99
C LYS A 261 3.29 21.72 12.31
N ASP A 262 3.56 22.09 11.08
CA ASP A 262 2.86 23.08 10.27
C ASP A 262 1.61 22.51 9.57
N ARG A 263 1.56 21.21 9.35
CA ARG A 263 0.48 20.54 8.61
C ARG A 263 0.24 19.14 9.15
N TRP A 264 -1.02 18.72 9.21
CA TRP A 264 -1.37 17.33 9.48
C TRP A 264 -1.15 16.46 8.23
N THR A 265 -0.46 15.33 8.41
CA THR A 265 -0.23 14.30 7.39
C THR A 265 -0.63 12.91 7.92
N SER A 266 -1.04 12.01 7.03
CA SER A 266 -1.37 10.61 7.36
C SER A 266 -0.13 9.73 7.60
N THR A 267 1.02 10.17 7.12
CA THR A 267 2.30 9.45 7.02
C THR A 267 2.75 8.81 8.35
N ARG A 268 2.73 9.57 9.45
CA ARG A 268 3.09 9.06 10.79
C ARG A 268 2.15 7.95 11.24
N GLY A 269 0.84 8.18 11.11
CA GLY A 269 -0.16 7.19 11.52
C GLY A 269 -0.06 5.90 10.71
N ASP A 270 0.21 6.00 9.41
CA ASP A 270 0.34 4.84 8.53
C ASP A 270 1.64 4.07 8.81
N THR A 271 2.71 4.79 9.11
CA THR A 271 3.99 4.21 9.55
C THR A 271 3.85 3.45 10.87
N THR A 272 3.16 4.04 11.85
CA THR A 272 2.87 3.39 13.15
C THR A 272 2.11 2.08 12.97
N MET A 273 1.11 2.08 12.09
CA MET A 273 0.31 0.89 11.77
C MET A 273 1.16 -0.23 11.16
N ILE A 274 2.07 0.08 10.23
CA ILE A 274 2.95 -0.90 9.59
C ILE A 274 3.98 -1.45 10.58
N LEU A 275 4.67 -0.57 11.34
CA LEU A 275 5.60 -0.99 12.38
C LEU A 275 4.94 -1.93 13.40
N SER A 276 3.78 -1.50 13.90
CA SER A 276 2.98 -2.26 14.86
C SER A 276 2.57 -3.64 14.33
N GLY A 277 2.03 -3.70 13.12
CA GLY A 277 1.64 -4.96 12.47
C GLY A 277 2.80 -5.93 12.31
N SER A 278 3.97 -5.44 11.89
CA SER A 278 5.16 -6.28 11.75
C SER A 278 5.74 -6.71 13.10
N VAL A 279 5.75 -5.85 14.12
CA VAL A 279 6.14 -6.25 15.49
C VAL A 279 5.24 -7.36 16.00
N GLY A 280 3.92 -7.18 15.88
CA GLY A 280 2.96 -8.22 16.25
C GLY A 280 3.22 -9.54 15.53
N ALA A 281 3.46 -9.48 14.22
CA ALA A 281 3.81 -10.64 13.41
C ALA A 281 5.11 -11.33 13.85
N CYS A 282 6.15 -10.55 14.17
CA CYS A 282 7.42 -11.08 14.65
C CYS A 282 7.29 -11.74 16.02
N ILE A 283 6.57 -11.10 16.96
CA ILE A 283 6.31 -11.67 18.29
C ILE A 283 5.51 -12.98 18.16
N GLY A 284 4.50 -13.02 17.28
CA GLY A 284 3.70 -14.21 17.08
C GLY A 284 4.48 -15.37 16.44
N LEU A 285 5.34 -15.08 15.46
CA LEU A 285 6.25 -16.08 14.88
C LEU A 285 7.29 -16.57 15.88
N TRP A 286 7.88 -15.68 16.68
CA TRP A 286 8.78 -16.05 17.75
C TRP A 286 8.09 -17.01 18.74
N LEU A 287 6.88 -16.66 19.19
CA LEU A 287 6.12 -17.50 20.12
C LEU A 287 5.72 -18.84 19.49
N GLN A 288 5.43 -18.85 18.19
CA GLN A 288 5.21 -20.08 17.44
C GLN A 288 6.46 -20.98 17.44
N CYS A 289 7.66 -20.42 17.26
CA CYS A 289 8.91 -21.19 17.33
C CYS A 289 9.13 -21.74 18.75
N ARG A 290 8.84 -20.96 19.79
CA ARG A 290 8.96 -21.39 21.19
C ARG A 290 7.99 -22.50 21.56
N THR A 291 6.75 -22.44 21.08
CA THR A 291 5.73 -23.46 21.34
C THR A 291 5.99 -24.76 20.60
N LEU A 292 6.56 -24.68 19.39
CA LEU A 292 6.94 -25.85 18.61
C LEU A 292 8.32 -26.43 18.96
N GLY A 293 9.18 -25.67 19.62
CA GLY A 293 10.54 -26.07 19.94
C GLY A 293 11.48 -26.19 18.73
N ARG A 294 11.11 -25.59 17.58
CA ARG A 294 11.89 -25.65 16.33
C ARG A 294 11.76 -24.38 15.51
N LEU A 295 12.76 -24.08 14.69
CA LEU A 295 12.67 -23.00 13.70
C LEU A 295 11.82 -23.44 12.51
N PRO A 296 11.16 -22.50 11.79
CA PRO A 296 10.29 -22.85 10.67
C PRO A 296 11.03 -23.57 9.54
N GLU A 297 12.31 -23.24 9.34
CA GLU A 297 13.19 -23.81 8.33
C GLU A 297 13.95 -25.08 8.77
N GLU A 298 13.80 -25.49 10.03
CA GLU A 298 14.54 -26.62 10.57
C GLU A 298 14.13 -27.93 9.89
N GLY A 299 15.10 -28.65 9.34
CA GLY A 299 14.90 -29.91 8.62
C GLY A 299 14.71 -29.80 7.09
N PHE A 300 14.66 -28.59 6.51
CA PHE A 300 14.57 -28.43 5.06
C PHE A 300 15.95 -28.46 4.37
N GLN A 301 16.01 -29.12 3.22
CA GLN A 301 17.12 -29.02 2.29
C GLN A 301 16.79 -27.98 1.21
N PHE A 302 17.77 -27.12 0.89
CA PHE A 302 17.67 -26.10 -0.14
C PHE A 302 18.78 -26.27 -1.18
N PRO A 303 18.55 -25.93 -2.47
CA PRO A 303 17.30 -25.42 -3.04
C PRO A 303 16.24 -26.52 -3.24
N ARG A 304 14.96 -26.14 -3.29
CA ARG A 304 13.83 -27.04 -3.55
C ARG A 304 13.30 -26.87 -4.98
N PRO A 305 13.00 -27.96 -5.72
CA PRO A 305 12.34 -27.85 -7.01
C PRO A 305 10.92 -27.27 -6.85
N ILE A 306 10.47 -26.48 -7.82
CA ILE A 306 9.08 -26.01 -7.86
C ILE A 306 8.20 -27.15 -8.37
N SER A 307 7.39 -27.71 -7.48
CA SER A 307 6.40 -28.74 -7.82
C SER A 307 5.10 -28.10 -8.34
N ILE A 308 4.49 -28.73 -9.35
CA ILE A 308 3.15 -28.36 -9.80
C ILE A 308 2.14 -28.70 -8.69
N PRO A 309 1.32 -27.74 -8.23
CA PRO A 309 0.38 -27.98 -7.14
C PRO A 309 -0.74 -28.94 -7.58
N THR A 310 -1.09 -29.90 -6.72
CA THR A 310 -2.26 -30.77 -6.88
C THR A 310 -3.55 -29.99 -6.57
N LEU A 311 -4.70 -30.48 -7.03
CA LEU A 311 -5.99 -29.84 -6.75
C LEU A 311 -6.25 -29.72 -5.23
N ASP A 312 -5.88 -30.75 -4.46
CA ASP A 312 -6.01 -30.74 -3.00
C ASP A 312 -5.13 -29.67 -2.36
N SER A 313 -3.89 -29.50 -2.84
CA SER A 313 -3.00 -28.44 -2.33
C SER A 313 -3.55 -27.04 -2.62
N ILE A 314 -4.18 -26.84 -3.80
CA ILE A 314 -4.84 -25.58 -4.16
C ILE A 314 -6.07 -25.35 -3.27
N ALA A 315 -6.90 -26.37 -3.08
CA ALA A 315 -8.09 -26.28 -2.23
C ALA A 315 -7.71 -25.94 -0.78
N MET A 316 -6.68 -26.60 -0.24
CA MET A 316 -6.15 -26.31 1.09
C MET A 316 -5.54 -24.91 1.19
N ALA A 317 -4.84 -24.46 0.16
CA ALA A 317 -4.27 -23.12 0.12
C ALA A 317 -5.35 -22.02 0.14
N ILE A 318 -6.42 -22.22 -0.64
CA ILE A 318 -7.60 -21.34 -0.67
C ILE A 318 -8.31 -21.37 0.68
N LEU A 319 -8.47 -22.54 1.29
CA LEU A 319 -9.12 -22.69 2.58
C LEU A 319 -8.38 -21.93 3.68
N ARG A 320 -7.06 -22.12 3.80
CA ARG A 320 -6.21 -21.41 4.78
C ARG A 320 -6.25 -19.90 4.58
N TRP A 321 -6.10 -19.47 3.33
CA TRP A 321 -6.12 -18.06 3.00
C TRP A 321 -7.47 -17.43 3.36
N THR A 322 -8.58 -18.05 2.95
CA THR A 322 -9.93 -17.60 3.25
C THR A 322 -10.20 -17.55 4.75
N PHE A 323 -9.79 -18.59 5.49
CA PHE A 323 -9.93 -18.64 6.95
C PHE A 323 -9.26 -17.44 7.63
N VAL A 324 -8.05 -17.08 7.21
CA VAL A 324 -7.33 -15.93 7.78
C VAL A 324 -7.99 -14.62 7.42
N ILE A 325 -8.45 -14.46 6.19
CA ILE A 325 -9.17 -13.25 5.76
C ILE A 325 -10.47 -13.07 6.57
N ILE A 326 -11.21 -14.15 6.84
CA ILE A 326 -12.42 -14.13 7.67
C ILE A 326 -12.11 -13.70 9.12
N ILE A 327 -10.90 -13.95 9.64
CA ILE A 327 -10.48 -13.48 10.97
C ILE A 327 -10.03 -12.00 10.91
N ILE A 328 -9.19 -11.64 9.93
CA ILE A 328 -8.60 -10.29 9.85
C ILE A 328 -9.65 -9.23 9.51
N VAL A 329 -10.58 -9.48 8.59
CA VAL A 329 -11.51 -8.45 8.09
C VAL A 329 -12.43 -7.93 9.21
N PRO A 330 -13.12 -8.78 9.99
CA PRO A 330 -13.89 -8.32 11.13
C PRO A 330 -13.02 -7.64 12.17
N LEU A 331 -11.83 -8.17 12.46
CA LEU A 331 -10.90 -7.55 13.41
C LEU A 331 -10.60 -6.12 12.98
N ARG A 332 -10.18 -5.89 11.73
CA ARG A 332 -9.94 -4.53 11.17
C ARG A 332 -11.18 -3.64 11.22
N ALA A 333 -12.37 -4.19 10.94
CA ALA A 333 -13.62 -3.43 11.02
C ALA A 333 -13.92 -2.97 12.46
N VAL A 334 -13.78 -3.86 13.44
CA VAL A 334 -13.96 -3.54 14.86
C VAL A 334 -12.92 -2.49 15.30
N MET A 335 -11.66 -2.67 14.91
CA MET A 335 -10.59 -1.72 15.25
C MET A 335 -10.88 -0.33 14.68
N LYS A 336 -11.37 -0.24 13.44
CA LYS A 336 -11.76 1.02 12.82
C LYS A 336 -12.94 1.67 13.55
N SER A 337 -13.99 0.89 13.85
CA SER A 337 -15.17 1.39 14.55
C SER A 337 -14.84 1.98 15.92
N ILE A 338 -13.97 1.32 16.69
CA ILE A 338 -13.57 1.82 18.00
C ILE A 338 -12.79 3.15 17.89
N ILE A 339 -11.91 3.36 16.87
CA ILE A 339 -11.26 4.68 16.64
C ILE A 339 -12.31 5.77 16.47
N PHE A 340 -13.27 5.53 15.57
CA PHE A 340 -14.27 6.53 15.22
C PHE A 340 -15.23 6.84 16.37
N THR A 341 -15.43 5.91 17.30
CA THR A 341 -16.23 6.12 18.51
C THR A 341 -15.43 6.85 19.60
N ILE A 342 -14.19 6.44 19.86
CA ILE A 342 -13.39 6.98 20.98
C ILE A 342 -12.81 8.35 20.65
N LEU A 343 -12.33 8.56 19.42
CA LEU A 343 -11.62 9.78 19.06
C LEU A 343 -12.45 11.06 19.30
N PRO A 344 -13.75 11.12 18.94
CA PRO A 344 -14.59 12.29 19.23
C PRO A 344 -14.97 12.44 20.70
N LEU A 345 -14.94 11.35 21.50
CA LEU A 345 -15.22 11.39 22.94
C LEU A 345 -14.07 12.06 23.71
N ILE A 346 -12.84 11.83 23.27
CA ILE A 346 -11.63 12.38 23.92
C ILE A 346 -11.26 13.75 23.34
N LEU A 347 -11.52 13.98 22.05
CA LEU A 347 -11.12 15.21 21.35
C LEU A 347 -12.35 15.84 20.65
N PRO A 348 -12.89 16.96 21.17
CA PRO A 348 -14.00 17.66 20.54
C PRO A 348 -13.64 18.10 19.12
N LYS A 349 -14.60 18.00 18.19
CA LYS A 349 -14.42 18.26 16.75
C LYS A 349 -13.90 19.67 16.39
N SER A 350 -13.98 20.66 17.28
CA SER A 350 -13.74 22.07 16.93
C SER A 350 -12.28 22.56 17.08
N GLU A 351 -11.42 21.90 17.87
CA GLU A 351 -10.08 22.45 18.18
C GLU A 351 -9.03 21.37 18.45
N VAL A 352 -8.70 20.56 17.45
CA VAL A 352 -7.66 19.54 17.65
C VAL A 352 -6.40 19.92 16.89
N GLU A 353 -5.45 20.51 17.62
CA GLU A 353 -4.05 20.57 17.19
C GLU A 353 -3.60 19.18 16.72
N PRO A 354 -2.87 19.06 15.60
CA PRO A 354 -2.37 17.79 15.08
C PRO A 354 -1.67 16.91 16.14
N SER A 355 -1.01 17.54 17.12
CA SER A 355 -0.33 16.91 18.25
C SER A 355 -1.29 16.14 19.17
N LYS A 356 -2.41 16.75 19.59
CA LYS A 356 -3.40 16.14 20.49
C LYS A 356 -4.09 14.96 19.83
N ARG A 357 -4.40 15.07 18.53
CA ARG A 357 -4.92 13.95 17.74
C ARG A 357 -3.95 12.78 17.70
N ALA A 358 -2.68 13.04 17.42
CA ALA A 358 -1.65 12.00 17.33
C ALA A 358 -1.42 11.28 18.67
N ALA A 359 -1.50 11.99 19.81
CA ALA A 359 -1.32 11.39 21.13
C ALA A 359 -2.34 10.29 21.44
N VAL A 360 -3.56 10.40 20.92
CA VAL A 360 -4.63 9.38 21.09
C VAL A 360 -4.58 8.35 19.97
N GLU A 361 -4.39 8.80 18.73
CA GLU A 361 -4.48 7.95 17.54
C GLU A 361 -3.33 6.94 17.45
N LEU A 362 -2.10 7.34 17.83
CA LEU A 362 -0.91 6.49 17.64
C LEU A 362 -0.86 5.28 18.59
N PRO A 363 -1.03 5.40 19.92
CA PRO A 363 -1.04 4.23 20.80
C PRO A 363 -2.15 3.25 20.44
N TYR A 364 -3.32 3.80 20.08
CA TYR A 364 -4.44 2.99 19.63
C TYR A 364 -4.11 2.22 18.35
N ARG A 365 -3.60 2.89 17.30
CA ARG A 365 -3.16 2.19 16.09
C ARG A 365 -2.09 1.15 16.43
N PHE A 366 -1.15 1.48 17.30
CA PHE A 366 -0.06 0.59 17.68
C PHE A 366 -0.52 -0.68 18.41
N ILE A 367 -1.53 -0.62 19.27
CA ILE A 367 -2.05 -1.82 19.93
C ILE A 367 -2.81 -2.69 18.94
N ASN A 368 -3.71 -2.08 18.17
CA ASN A 368 -4.67 -2.82 17.35
C ASN A 368 -4.04 -3.49 16.14
N TYR A 369 -3.12 -2.82 15.44
CA TYR A 369 -2.40 -3.44 14.34
C TYR A 369 -1.40 -4.49 14.83
N GLY A 370 -0.87 -4.34 16.04
CA GLY A 370 -0.03 -5.33 16.70
C GLY A 370 -0.81 -6.60 17.00
N ILE A 371 -2.03 -6.47 17.52
CA ILE A 371 -2.95 -7.58 17.72
C ILE A 371 -3.28 -8.26 16.38
N ILE A 372 -3.51 -7.50 15.30
CA ILE A 372 -3.74 -8.09 13.97
C ILE A 372 -2.54 -8.92 13.53
N GLY A 373 -1.32 -8.36 13.56
CA GLY A 373 -0.10 -9.07 13.19
C GLY A 373 0.11 -10.35 14.02
N PHE A 374 -0.02 -10.23 15.34
CA PHE A 374 0.08 -11.36 16.27
C PHE A 374 -0.97 -12.43 15.98
N THR A 375 -2.22 -12.03 15.74
CA THR A 375 -3.33 -12.94 15.41
C THR A 375 -3.02 -13.74 14.16
N VAL A 376 -2.54 -13.10 13.09
CA VAL A 376 -2.20 -13.76 11.83
C VAL A 376 -1.09 -14.79 12.01
N THR A 377 -0.07 -14.47 12.81
CA THR A 377 1.14 -15.32 12.92
C THR A 377 1.12 -16.34 14.06
N TYR A 378 0.24 -16.20 15.04
CA TYR A 378 0.18 -17.09 16.20
C TYR A 378 -1.21 -17.70 16.41
N ILE A 379 -2.24 -16.85 16.58
CA ILE A 379 -3.60 -17.33 16.87
C ILE A 379 -4.20 -18.12 15.71
N SER A 380 -4.13 -17.58 14.48
CA SER A 380 -4.65 -18.25 13.29
C SER A 380 -3.98 -19.61 13.06
N PRO A 381 -2.65 -19.75 13.12
CA PRO A 381 -1.98 -21.05 13.10
C PRO A 381 -2.45 -22.03 14.18
N LEU A 382 -2.62 -21.58 15.42
CA LEU A 382 -3.11 -22.44 16.51
C LEU A 382 -4.52 -22.97 16.22
N LEU A 383 -5.42 -22.09 15.78
CA LEU A 383 -6.78 -22.46 15.40
C LEU A 383 -6.79 -23.43 14.20
N MET A 384 -5.96 -23.16 13.20
CA MET A 384 -5.82 -24.05 12.05
C MET A 384 -5.30 -25.44 12.44
N ARG A 385 -4.36 -25.53 13.40
CA ARG A 385 -3.84 -26.82 13.89
C ARG A 385 -4.92 -27.58 14.64
N TYR A 386 -5.69 -26.88 15.48
CA TYR A 386 -6.84 -27.46 16.17
C TYR A 386 -7.89 -28.00 15.20
N LEU A 387 -8.13 -27.29 14.09
CA LEU A 387 -9.06 -27.71 13.03
C LEU A 387 -8.47 -28.73 12.04
N GLY A 388 -7.20 -29.12 12.17
CA GLY A 388 -6.53 -30.03 11.23
C GLY A 388 -6.26 -29.43 9.84
N ILE A 389 -6.49 -28.14 9.63
CA ILE A 389 -6.31 -27.47 8.32
C ILE A 389 -4.94 -26.82 8.15
N TYR A 390 -4.14 -26.76 9.21
CA TYR A 390 -2.79 -26.17 9.16
C TYR A 390 -1.80 -26.98 8.32
N GLY A 391 -2.09 -28.27 8.06
CA GLY A 391 -1.17 -29.29 7.54
C GLY A 391 -0.42 -28.98 6.24
N ASP A 392 0.15 -29.99 5.62
CA ASP A 392 1.21 -29.97 4.61
C ASP A 392 1.13 -28.93 3.46
N GLY A 393 1.47 -27.67 3.74
CA GLY A 393 2.15 -26.83 2.76
C GLY A 393 3.61 -27.31 2.61
N PRO A 394 4.49 -26.60 1.88
CA PRO A 394 5.92 -26.93 1.85
C PRO A 394 6.62 -26.97 3.24
N TYR A 395 5.88 -26.69 4.33
CA TYR A 395 6.28 -26.76 5.74
C TYR A 395 5.66 -27.90 6.56
N GLY A 396 4.68 -28.63 6.03
CA GLY A 396 4.17 -29.84 6.68
C GLY A 396 4.75 -31.05 6.00
N GLN A 397 5.94 -31.42 6.42
CA GLN A 397 6.26 -32.83 6.57
C GLN A 397 7.05 -32.89 7.86
N ILE A 398 6.35 -32.89 8.99
CA ILE A 398 6.86 -33.52 10.20
C ILE A 398 5.66 -34.22 10.83
N GLN A 399 5.67 -35.55 10.71
CA GLN A 399 4.82 -36.47 11.46
C GLN A 399 4.99 -36.28 12.95
#